data_AF-A0AAE8QPL1-F1
#
_entry.id   AF-A0AAE8QPL1-F1
#
_cell.length_a   1.000
_cell.length_b   1.000
_cell.length_c   1.000
_cell.angle_alpha   90.00
_cell.angle_beta   90.00
_cell.angle_gamma   90.00
#
_symmetry.space_group_name_H-M   'P 1'
#
loop_
_entity.id
_entity.type
_entity.pdbx_description
1 polymer ?
#
loop_
_entity_poly.entity_id
_entity_poly.type
_entity_poly.pdbx_seq_one_letter_code
_entity_poly.pdbx_strand_id
1 'polypeptide(L)'
;MYGRVKECYQGQYEDVEIGLYYNRFRYYDPEQGNYTQIDPIGLAGGNPTLYGHVSDTNIWIDIFGLSYTKELKKNMNKANKELAKTEGYMKRAWHKEKGSAAHHIVAGDDLRAQPARDILAHYKIDVNSADNGIYLKHIYPNSKQPGAYHRVIHTNKYYEDVNKQIINASKVGGKSAVEKELELIRNELLFDKKVY
;
A
#
# COMPACT_ATOMS: atom_id res chain seq x y z
N MET A 1 -17.29 -48.00 -14.27
CA MET A 1 -18.05 -46.92 -13.61
C MET A 1 -17.01 -45.90 -13.17
N TYR A 2 -16.72 -44.88 -13.99
CA TYR A 2 -15.65 -43.91 -13.67
C TYR A 2 -16.24 -42.76 -12.85
N GLY A 3 -15.75 -42.59 -11.62
CA GLY A 3 -16.19 -41.57 -10.67
C GLY A 3 -15.92 -40.16 -11.21
N ARG A 4 -16.90 -39.28 -11.05
CA ARG A 4 -16.76 -37.85 -11.35
C ARG A 4 -15.71 -37.26 -10.42
N VAL A 5 -14.61 -36.77 -10.96
CA VAL A 5 -13.65 -35.94 -10.23
C VAL A 5 -14.29 -34.56 -10.06
N LYS A 6 -14.36 -34.08 -8.82
CA LYS A 6 -14.88 -32.75 -8.52
C LYS A 6 -13.71 -31.76 -8.53
N GLU A 7 -13.74 -30.85 -9.49
CA GLU A 7 -12.78 -29.76 -9.57
C GLU A 7 -13.15 -28.67 -8.56
N CYS A 8 -12.19 -28.30 -7.71
CA CYS A 8 -12.32 -27.26 -6.70
C CYS A 8 -11.50 -26.01 -7.08
N TYR A 9 -11.68 -24.94 -6.31
CA TYR A 9 -11.08 -23.63 -6.57
C TYR A 9 -9.56 -23.74 -6.86
N GLN A 10 -9.10 -23.04 -7.90
CA GLN A 10 -7.71 -23.08 -8.41
C GLN A 10 -7.21 -24.45 -8.91
N GLY A 11 -8.07 -25.34 -9.39
CA GLY A 11 -7.65 -26.57 -10.08
C GLY A 11 -7.21 -27.69 -9.13
N GLN A 12 -7.72 -27.68 -7.90
CA GLN A 12 -7.54 -28.76 -6.93
C GLN A 12 -8.53 -29.90 -7.21
N TYR A 13 -8.10 -31.14 -7.00
CA TYR A 13 -8.95 -32.32 -7.15
C TYR A 13 -9.30 -32.87 -5.77
N GLU A 14 -10.60 -33.03 -5.50
CA GLU A 14 -11.07 -33.67 -4.26
C GLU A 14 -10.86 -35.19 -4.34
N ASP A 15 -10.13 -35.75 -3.37
CA ASP A 15 -10.10 -37.21 -3.16
C ASP A 15 -11.20 -37.59 -2.16
N VAL A 16 -12.33 -38.03 -2.73
CA VAL A 16 -13.55 -38.37 -1.98
C VAL A 16 -13.39 -39.59 -1.06
N GLU A 17 -12.35 -40.41 -1.20
CA GLU A 17 -12.13 -41.56 -0.32
C GLU A 17 -11.53 -41.14 1.04
N ILE A 18 -10.78 -40.04 1.08
CA ILE A 18 -10.04 -39.60 2.28
C ILE A 18 -10.32 -38.15 2.70
N GLY A 19 -11.13 -37.41 1.95
CA GLY A 19 -11.55 -36.04 2.28
C GLY A 19 -10.47 -34.97 2.12
N LEU A 20 -9.35 -35.30 1.47
CA LEU A 20 -8.23 -34.39 1.21
C LEU A 20 -8.28 -33.82 -0.21
N TYR A 21 -7.67 -32.66 -0.40
CA TYR A 21 -7.55 -32.03 -1.72
C TYR A 21 -6.15 -32.20 -2.29
N TYR A 22 -6.04 -32.71 -3.52
CA TYR A 22 -4.77 -32.87 -4.20
C TYR A 22 -4.39 -31.59 -4.95
N ASN A 23 -3.22 -31.04 -4.62
CA ASN A 23 -2.60 -29.93 -5.33
C ASN A 23 -1.22 -30.35 -5.84
N ARG A 24 -1.20 -30.88 -7.07
CA ARG A 24 -0.06 -31.27 -7.94
C ARG A 24 1.05 -32.14 -7.34
N PHE A 25 1.60 -31.78 -6.18
CA PHE A 25 2.68 -32.47 -5.46
C PHE A 25 2.40 -32.63 -3.96
N ARG A 26 1.26 -32.13 -3.43
CA ARG A 26 0.89 -32.23 -2.02
C ARG A 26 -0.59 -32.48 -1.79
N TYR A 27 -0.91 -33.12 -0.68
CA TYR A 27 -2.27 -33.22 -0.15
C TYR A 27 -2.54 -32.11 0.85
N TYR A 28 -3.66 -31.42 0.66
CA TYR A 28 -4.17 -30.34 1.52
C TYR A 28 -5.29 -30.87 2.41
N ASP A 29 -5.15 -30.67 3.71
CA ASP A 29 -6.18 -30.95 4.72
C ASP A 29 -7.05 -29.69 4.91
N PRO A 30 -8.32 -29.72 4.48
CA PRO A 30 -9.22 -28.58 4.61
C PRO A 30 -9.67 -28.32 6.05
N GLU A 31 -9.69 -29.32 6.93
CA GLU A 31 -10.10 -29.16 8.33
C GLU A 31 -9.00 -28.44 9.12
N GLN A 32 -7.74 -28.78 8.85
CA GLN A 32 -6.58 -28.20 9.53
C GLN A 32 -6.01 -26.96 8.82
N GLY A 33 -6.43 -26.71 7.57
CA GLY A 33 -6.01 -25.57 6.77
C GLY A 33 -4.55 -25.61 6.29
N ASN A 34 -3.91 -26.79 6.30
CA ASN A 34 -2.47 -26.97 6.02
C ASN A 34 -2.19 -28.14 5.08
N TYR A 35 -0.98 -28.19 4.52
CA TYR A 35 -0.51 -29.35 3.78
C TYR A 35 -0.06 -30.45 4.75
N THR A 36 -0.38 -31.72 4.42
CA THR A 36 0.05 -32.87 5.22
C THR A 36 1.51 -33.27 4.96
N GLN A 37 2.14 -32.65 3.96
CA GLN A 37 3.50 -32.94 3.49
C GLN A 37 4.35 -31.66 3.49
N ILE A 38 5.63 -31.82 3.85
CA ILE A 38 6.64 -30.75 3.84
C ILE A 38 6.80 -30.20 2.42
N ASP A 39 6.87 -28.87 2.28
CA ASP A 39 7.15 -28.22 0.99
C ASP A 39 8.50 -28.68 0.41
N PRO A 40 8.55 -29.27 -0.80
CA PRO A 40 9.79 -29.68 -1.44
C PRO A 40 10.80 -28.54 -1.67
N ILE A 41 10.34 -27.28 -1.72
CA ILE A 41 11.22 -26.10 -1.85
C ILE A 41 11.83 -25.64 -0.51
N GLY A 42 11.36 -26.20 0.61
CA GLY A 42 11.80 -25.86 1.96
C GLY A 42 11.64 -24.38 2.29
N LEU A 43 12.55 -23.84 3.11
CA LEU A 43 12.54 -22.43 3.52
C LEU A 43 12.78 -21.44 2.36
N ALA A 44 13.22 -21.91 1.18
CA ALA A 44 13.40 -21.07 0.01
C ALA A 44 12.06 -20.58 -0.58
N GLY A 45 10.92 -21.13 -0.14
CA GLY A 45 9.58 -20.71 -0.53
C GLY A 45 9.08 -19.45 0.19
N GLY A 46 9.84 -18.91 1.16
CA GLY A 46 9.48 -17.68 1.87
C GLY A 46 8.31 -17.81 2.85
N ASN A 47 7.82 -19.04 3.10
CA ASN A 47 6.83 -19.34 4.13
C ASN A 47 7.54 -19.83 5.41
N PRO A 48 7.35 -19.19 6.58
CA PRO A 48 7.98 -19.64 7.84
C PRO A 48 7.47 -21.01 8.31
N THR A 49 6.36 -21.50 7.74
CA THR A 49 5.78 -22.81 8.05
C THR A 49 5.97 -23.76 6.87
N LEU A 50 6.76 -24.82 7.08
CA LEU A 50 7.06 -25.86 6.07
C LEU A 50 5.83 -26.65 5.59
N TYR A 51 4.71 -26.50 6.31
CA TYR A 51 3.41 -27.14 6.04
C TYR A 51 2.32 -26.14 5.67
N GLY A 52 2.61 -24.83 5.70
CA GLY A 52 1.61 -23.80 5.53
C GLY A 52 1.10 -23.71 4.09
N HIS A 53 -0.21 -23.53 3.94
CA HIS A 53 -0.77 -23.06 2.69
C HIS A 53 -0.32 -21.61 2.41
N VAL A 54 -0.28 -21.19 1.15
CA VAL A 54 0.05 -19.81 0.75
C VAL A 54 -0.80 -18.85 1.57
N SER A 55 -0.17 -17.80 2.10
CA SER A 55 -0.82 -16.68 2.79
C SER A 55 -2.10 -16.27 2.05
N ASP A 56 -3.17 -16.09 2.82
CA ASP A 56 -4.55 -15.90 2.37
C ASP A 56 -4.65 -15.18 1.00
N THR A 57 -5.34 -15.79 0.04
CA THR A 57 -5.55 -15.18 -1.29
C THR A 57 -6.65 -14.12 -1.24
N ASN A 58 -7.43 -14.05 -0.15
CA ASN A 58 -8.53 -13.10 0.03
C ASN A 58 -8.08 -11.74 0.58
N ILE A 59 -6.86 -11.61 1.08
CA ILE A 59 -6.30 -10.30 1.49
C ILE A 59 -5.98 -9.38 0.30
N TRP A 60 -6.15 -9.86 -0.95
CA TRP A 60 -6.00 -9.07 -2.18
C TRP A 60 -7.31 -8.93 -2.98
N ILE A 61 -8.47 -9.06 -2.34
CA ILE A 61 -9.73 -8.68 -2.99
C ILE A 61 -9.82 -7.15 -2.98
N ASP A 62 -9.51 -6.53 -4.12
CA ASP A 62 -9.80 -5.11 -4.40
C ASP A 62 -11.31 -4.95 -4.61
N ILE A 63 -12.07 -4.90 -3.51
CA ILE A 63 -13.54 -4.77 -3.49
C ILE A 63 -14.00 -3.42 -4.09
N PHE A 64 -13.12 -2.42 -4.20
CA PHE A 64 -13.50 -1.06 -4.61
C PHE A 64 -12.96 -0.60 -5.96
N GLY A 65 -12.06 -1.34 -6.62
CA GLY A 65 -11.59 -1.06 -7.99
C GLY A 65 -10.95 0.31 -8.19
N LEU A 66 -10.69 1.04 -7.10
CA LEU A 66 -10.18 2.40 -7.05
C LEU A 66 -8.90 2.34 -6.22
N SER A 67 -7.82 1.91 -6.84
CA SER A 67 -6.48 2.07 -6.24
C SER A 67 -6.33 3.53 -5.81
N TYR A 68 -6.36 3.80 -4.49
CA TYR A 68 -6.23 5.13 -3.89
C TYR A 68 -5.08 5.90 -4.54
N THR A 69 -3.99 5.20 -4.87
CA THR A 69 -2.80 5.74 -5.53
C THR A 69 -3.07 6.27 -6.95
N LYS A 70 -3.99 5.66 -7.72
CA LYS A 70 -4.38 6.15 -9.06
C LYS A 70 -5.12 7.49 -8.97
N GLU A 71 -6.04 7.60 -8.02
CA GLU A 71 -6.81 8.83 -7.81
C GLU A 71 -5.92 9.96 -7.29
N LEU A 72 -5.07 9.68 -6.30
CA LEU A 72 -4.06 10.61 -5.81
C LEU A 72 -3.19 11.14 -6.97
N LYS A 73 -2.64 10.24 -7.79
CA LYS A 73 -1.82 10.60 -8.95
C LYS A 73 -2.58 11.52 -9.92
N LYS A 74 -3.86 11.22 -10.19
CA LYS A 74 -4.71 12.05 -11.04
C LYS A 74 -4.88 13.46 -10.45
N ASN A 75 -5.16 13.54 -9.15
CA ASN A 75 -5.37 14.80 -8.44
C ASN A 75 -4.09 15.64 -8.39
N MET A 76 -2.92 15.05 -8.09
CA MET A 76 -1.63 15.75 -8.13
C MET A 76 -1.31 16.30 -9.53
N ASN A 77 -1.56 15.50 -10.58
CA ASN A 77 -1.33 15.97 -11.96
C ASN A 77 -2.29 17.09 -12.35
N LYS A 78 -3.55 17.02 -11.90
CA LYS A 78 -4.53 18.09 -12.10
C LYS A 78 -4.08 19.37 -11.39
N ALA A 79 -3.69 19.30 -10.11
CA ALA A 79 -3.22 20.44 -9.34
C ALA A 79 -1.99 21.12 -10.00
N ASN A 80 -0.99 20.34 -10.44
CA ASN A 80 0.15 20.88 -11.19
C ASN A 80 -0.24 21.56 -12.51
N LYS A 81 -1.25 21.04 -13.21
CA LYS A 81 -1.75 21.66 -14.46
C LYS A 81 -2.43 22.98 -14.17
N GLU A 82 -3.24 23.05 -13.12
CA GLU A 82 -3.90 24.30 -12.73
C GLU A 82 -2.88 25.33 -12.26
N LEU A 83 -1.93 24.97 -11.39
CA LEU A 83 -0.83 25.87 -10.99
C LEU A 83 -0.05 26.39 -12.20
N ALA A 84 0.25 25.53 -13.17
CA ALA A 84 0.94 25.95 -14.39
C ALA A 84 0.13 26.96 -15.23
N LYS A 85 -1.21 26.90 -15.19
CA LYS A 85 -2.08 27.86 -15.87
C LYS A 85 -2.20 29.17 -15.10
N THR A 86 -2.34 29.11 -13.78
CA THR A 86 -2.62 30.28 -12.94
C THR A 86 -1.36 31.06 -12.56
N GLU A 87 -0.26 30.36 -12.26
CA GLU A 87 0.98 30.95 -11.74
C GLU A 87 2.20 30.70 -12.65
N GLY A 88 2.02 29.97 -13.75
CA GLY A 88 3.06 29.65 -14.71
C GLY A 88 3.77 28.33 -14.43
N TYR A 89 4.40 27.77 -15.47
CA TYR A 89 4.96 26.42 -15.45
C TYR A 89 6.01 26.18 -14.34
N MET A 90 6.75 27.23 -13.96
CA MET A 90 7.80 27.17 -12.94
C MET A 90 7.26 26.98 -11.52
N LYS A 91 5.96 27.14 -11.29
CA LYS A 91 5.31 27.08 -9.96
C LYS A 91 4.68 25.73 -9.62
N ARG A 92 4.97 24.68 -10.39
CA ARG A 92 4.51 23.33 -10.08
C ARG A 92 5.05 22.86 -8.74
N ALA A 93 4.15 22.46 -7.83
CA ALA A 93 4.50 22.04 -6.47
C ALA A 93 4.85 20.54 -6.37
N TRP A 94 4.33 19.68 -7.26
CA TRP A 94 4.58 18.23 -7.21
C TRP A 94 5.46 17.78 -8.37
N HIS A 95 6.75 18.10 -8.30
CA HIS A 95 7.70 17.69 -9.33
C HIS A 95 7.75 16.15 -9.47
N LYS A 96 7.73 15.69 -10.73
CA LYS A 96 7.62 14.26 -11.06
C LYS A 96 8.66 13.85 -12.09
N GLU A 97 9.61 13.03 -11.65
CA GLU A 97 10.58 12.37 -12.51
C GLU A 97 10.01 11.10 -13.15
N LYS A 98 10.59 10.71 -14.30
CA LYS A 98 10.23 9.43 -14.92
C LYS A 98 10.52 8.28 -13.96
N GLY A 99 9.59 7.34 -13.88
CA GLY A 99 9.68 6.19 -12.98
C GLY A 99 9.28 6.46 -11.53
N SER A 100 8.98 7.70 -11.13
CA SER A 100 8.48 7.98 -9.79
C SER A 100 7.08 7.40 -9.58
N ALA A 101 6.76 7.08 -8.32
CA ALA A 101 5.45 6.61 -7.90
C ALA A 101 4.77 7.67 -7.04
N ALA A 102 3.46 7.84 -7.20
CA ALA A 102 2.68 8.63 -6.26
C ALA A 102 2.60 7.88 -4.94
N HIS A 103 2.74 8.60 -3.84
CA HIS A 103 2.72 8.08 -2.48
C HIS A 103 1.89 9.00 -1.60
N HIS A 104 1.03 8.40 -0.78
CA HIS A 104 0.24 9.10 0.23
C HIS A 104 1.07 9.35 1.48
N ILE A 105 1.08 10.59 1.98
CA ILE A 105 1.71 10.89 3.26
C ILE A 105 0.95 10.20 4.39
N VAL A 106 -0.36 10.41 4.43
CA VAL A 106 -1.28 9.62 5.25
C VAL A 106 -1.91 8.57 4.36
N ALA A 107 -1.51 7.31 4.55
CA ALA A 107 -2.02 6.18 3.75
C ALA A 107 -3.55 6.06 3.86
N GLY A 108 -4.22 5.66 2.78
CA GLY A 108 -5.67 5.45 2.73
C GLY A 108 -6.13 4.09 3.24
N ASP A 109 -5.28 3.08 3.10
CA ASP A 109 -5.59 1.65 3.21
C ASP A 109 -4.87 0.93 4.35
N ASP A 110 -3.90 1.58 5.01
CA ASP A 110 -3.15 0.97 6.12
C ASP A 110 -3.75 1.34 7.49
N LEU A 111 -4.14 0.36 8.30
CA LEU A 111 -4.72 0.60 9.63
C LEU A 111 -3.84 1.47 10.55
N ARG A 112 -2.51 1.41 10.40
CA ARG A 112 -1.58 2.21 11.21
C ARG A 112 -1.75 3.71 10.95
N ALA A 113 -2.23 4.12 9.78
CA ALA A 113 -2.49 5.53 9.46
C ALA A 113 -3.89 6.03 9.89
N GLN A 114 -4.72 5.19 10.50
CA GLN A 114 -6.09 5.56 10.89
C GLN A 114 -6.16 6.85 11.75
N PRO A 115 -5.30 7.04 12.78
CA PRO A 115 -5.38 8.24 13.62
C PRO A 115 -5.19 9.54 12.82
N ALA A 116 -4.24 9.58 11.88
CA ALA A 116 -4.08 10.74 11.00
C ALA A 116 -5.24 10.87 10.00
N ARG A 117 -5.75 9.75 9.44
CA ARG A 117 -6.90 9.78 8.53
C ARG A 117 -8.14 10.38 9.18
N ASP A 118 -8.41 10.05 10.44
CA ASP A 118 -9.57 10.59 11.16
C ASP A 118 -9.48 12.12 11.29
N ILE A 119 -8.28 12.66 11.50
CA ILE A 119 -8.02 14.11 11.52
C ILE A 119 -8.22 14.72 10.15
N LEU A 120 -7.73 14.09 9.07
CA LEU A 120 -7.96 14.56 7.71
C LEU A 120 -9.47 14.59 7.39
N ALA A 121 -10.19 13.51 7.71
CA ALA A 121 -11.62 13.41 7.53
C ALA A 121 -12.39 14.48 8.32
N HIS A 122 -12.01 14.72 9.58
CA HIS A 122 -12.59 15.77 10.42
C HIS A 122 -12.50 17.16 9.76
N TYR A 123 -11.35 17.49 9.17
CA TYR A 123 -11.14 18.77 8.47
C TYR A 123 -11.54 18.76 6.99
N LYS A 124 -12.17 17.68 6.53
CA LYS A 124 -12.58 17.46 5.12
C LYS A 124 -11.42 17.59 4.15
N ILE A 125 -10.25 17.12 4.56
CA ILE A 125 -9.08 16.95 3.69
C ILE A 125 -9.21 15.55 3.08
N ASP A 126 -9.45 15.50 1.78
CA ASP A 126 -9.58 14.24 1.06
C ASP A 126 -8.24 13.48 1.12
N VAL A 127 -8.27 12.19 1.48
CA VAL A 127 -7.07 11.34 1.52
C VAL A 127 -6.40 11.22 0.15
N ASN A 128 -7.16 11.33 -0.94
CA ASN A 128 -6.64 11.35 -2.31
C ASN A 128 -6.37 12.77 -2.84
N SER A 129 -6.47 13.80 -1.99
CA SER A 129 -6.08 15.18 -2.37
C SER A 129 -4.60 15.26 -2.75
N ALA A 130 -4.27 16.21 -3.62
CA ALA A 130 -2.88 16.45 -3.99
C ALA A 130 -2.02 16.83 -2.77
N ASP A 131 -2.61 17.47 -1.75
CA ASP A 131 -1.92 17.92 -0.54
C ASP A 131 -1.41 16.77 0.33
N ASN A 132 -2.09 15.63 0.30
CA ASN A 132 -1.66 14.39 0.93
C ASN A 132 -0.70 13.56 0.05
N GLY A 133 -0.23 14.11 -1.08
CA GLY A 133 0.55 13.38 -2.08
C GLY A 133 1.98 13.86 -2.24
N ILE A 134 2.87 12.90 -2.51
CA ILE A 134 4.25 13.13 -2.97
C ILE A 134 4.63 12.13 -4.07
N TYR A 135 5.48 12.54 -5.00
CA TYR A 135 6.15 11.60 -5.90
C TYR A 135 7.47 11.16 -5.28
N LEU A 136 7.63 9.85 -5.08
CA LEU A 136 8.82 9.24 -4.49
C LEU A 136 9.55 8.35 -5.47
N LYS A 137 10.81 8.05 -5.12
CA LYS A 137 11.66 7.18 -5.91
C LYS A 137 11.10 5.75 -5.93
N HIS A 138 11.08 5.16 -7.11
CA HIS A 138 10.72 3.75 -7.30
C HIS A 138 11.92 2.99 -7.88
N ILE A 139 12.04 1.71 -7.52
CA ILE A 139 13.17 0.87 -7.94
C ILE A 139 12.99 0.41 -9.40
N TYR A 140 11.74 0.23 -9.85
CA TYR A 140 11.42 -0.29 -11.18
C TYR A 140 10.32 0.52 -11.90
N PRO A 141 10.65 1.36 -12.91
CA PRO A 141 12.00 1.70 -13.35
C PRO A 141 12.70 2.61 -12.34
N ASN A 142 14.04 2.50 -12.23
CA ASN A 142 14.83 3.31 -11.31
C ASN A 142 14.61 4.80 -11.63
N SER A 143 13.96 5.50 -10.70
CA SER A 143 13.63 6.92 -10.88
C SER A 143 14.77 7.82 -10.45
N LYS A 144 14.91 8.97 -11.13
CA LYS A 144 15.78 10.07 -10.68
C LYS A 144 15.13 10.98 -9.63
N GLN A 145 13.89 10.68 -9.20
CA GLN A 145 13.21 11.43 -8.16
C GLN A 145 14.10 11.49 -6.91
N PRO A 146 14.34 12.68 -6.34
CA PRO A 146 15.06 12.81 -5.08
C PRO A 146 14.24 12.29 -3.91
N GLY A 147 14.91 12.05 -2.79
CA GLY A 147 14.26 11.66 -1.54
C GLY A 147 14.08 10.16 -1.38
N ALA A 148 13.16 9.81 -0.50
CA ALA A 148 12.99 8.46 -0.01
C ALA A 148 12.45 7.47 -1.07
N TYR A 149 12.76 6.18 -0.88
CA TYR A 149 12.22 5.11 -1.71
C TYR A 149 10.81 4.74 -1.24
N HIS A 150 9.85 4.76 -2.18
CA HIS A 150 8.44 4.48 -1.94
C HIS A 150 8.21 3.20 -1.12
N ARG A 151 8.86 2.09 -1.49
CA ARG A 151 8.68 0.80 -0.79
C ARG A 151 9.32 0.76 0.60
N VAL A 152 10.34 1.56 0.84
CA VAL A 152 11.17 1.49 2.05
C VAL A 152 10.53 2.23 3.22
N ILE A 153 9.77 3.29 2.94
CA ILE A 153 9.23 4.18 3.98
C ILE A 153 7.98 3.66 4.70
N HIS A 154 7.38 2.55 4.27
CA HIS A 154 6.19 1.98 4.94
C HIS A 154 6.53 1.24 6.26
N THR A 155 7.35 1.85 7.11
CA THR A 155 7.78 1.33 8.42
C THR A 155 6.79 1.70 9.52
N ASN A 156 6.74 0.95 10.63
CA ASN A 156 5.90 1.34 11.78
C ASN A 156 6.25 2.74 12.29
N LYS A 157 7.54 3.06 12.34
CA LYS A 157 8.06 4.36 12.76
C LYS A 157 7.55 5.50 11.87
N TYR A 158 7.49 5.29 10.55
CA TYR A 158 6.88 6.26 9.64
C TYR A 158 5.44 6.58 10.03
N TYR A 159 4.60 5.55 10.18
CA TYR A 159 3.19 5.74 10.55
C TYR A 159 3.03 6.41 11.92
N GLU A 160 3.82 6.00 12.91
CA GLU A 160 3.82 6.62 14.24
C GLU A 160 4.21 8.10 14.20
N ASP A 161 5.28 8.43 13.49
CA ASP A 161 5.79 9.80 13.39
C ASP A 161 4.82 10.69 12.60
N VAL A 162 4.22 10.21 11.50
CA VAL A 162 3.20 10.94 10.73
C VAL A 162 1.94 11.16 11.57
N ASN A 163 1.44 10.12 12.26
CA ASN A 163 0.28 10.26 13.14
C ASN A 163 0.53 11.30 14.22
N LYS A 164 1.68 11.22 14.90
CA LYS A 164 2.06 12.17 15.95
C LYS A 164 2.10 13.60 15.43
N GLN A 165 2.72 13.83 14.27
CA GLN A 165 2.81 15.14 13.64
C GLN A 165 1.43 15.72 13.30
N ILE A 166 0.59 14.94 12.61
CA ILE A 166 -0.76 15.38 12.20
C ILE A 166 -1.68 15.64 13.40
N ILE A 167 -1.66 14.77 14.42
CA ILE A 167 -2.44 14.96 15.65
C ILE A 167 -1.99 16.23 16.38
N ASN A 168 -0.69 16.47 16.51
CA ASN A 168 -0.16 17.65 17.17
C ASN A 168 -0.51 18.93 16.40
N ALA A 169 -0.36 18.93 15.07
CA ALA A 169 -0.73 20.05 14.22
C ALA A 169 -2.21 20.41 14.38
N SER A 170 -3.10 19.40 14.38
CA SER A 170 -4.53 19.58 14.63
C SER A 170 -4.81 20.26 15.97
N LYS A 171 -4.15 19.82 17.04
CA LYS A 171 -4.32 20.39 18.39
C LYS A 171 -3.86 21.85 18.49
N VAL A 172 -2.78 22.21 17.78
CA VAL A 172 -2.14 23.52 17.91
C VAL A 172 -2.82 24.58 17.04
N GLY A 173 -3.18 24.25 15.80
CA GLY A 173 -3.65 25.24 14.83
C GLY A 173 -4.75 24.77 13.89
N GLY A 174 -5.42 23.68 14.23
CA GLY A 174 -6.55 23.15 13.47
C GLY A 174 -6.20 22.81 12.02
N LYS A 175 -7.15 23.04 11.11
CA LYS A 175 -7.03 22.67 9.69
C LYS A 175 -5.78 23.24 9.00
N SER A 176 -5.52 24.54 9.15
CA SER A 176 -4.39 25.19 8.46
C SER A 176 -3.04 24.65 8.93
N ALA A 177 -2.91 24.32 10.21
CA ALA A 177 -1.71 23.68 10.73
C ALA A 177 -1.53 22.26 10.17
N VAL A 178 -2.61 21.49 10.02
CA VAL A 178 -2.56 20.14 9.41
C VAL A 178 -2.12 20.21 7.94
N GLU A 179 -2.66 21.14 7.16
CA GLU A 179 -2.25 21.35 5.75
C GLU A 179 -0.77 21.73 5.65
N LYS A 180 -0.31 22.63 6.53
CA LYS A 180 1.10 23.00 6.62
C LYS A 180 1.99 21.83 7.03
N GLU A 181 1.52 20.99 7.96
CA GLU A 181 2.27 19.81 8.41
C GLU A 181 2.42 18.78 7.28
N LEU A 182 1.38 18.56 6.47
CA LEU A 182 1.48 17.73 5.26
C LEU A 182 2.54 18.26 4.30
N GLU A 183 2.65 19.59 4.11
CA GLU A 183 3.71 20.20 3.31
C GLU A 183 5.10 19.98 3.92
N LEU A 184 5.24 20.09 5.25
CA LEU A 184 6.50 19.85 5.94
C LEU A 184 6.96 18.41 5.80
N ILE A 185 6.10 17.42 6.06
CA ILE A 185 6.40 16.00 5.90
C ILE A 185 6.77 15.68 4.45
N ARG A 186 6.05 16.26 3.48
CA ARG A 186 6.38 16.15 2.06
C ARG A 186 7.81 16.59 1.77
N ASN A 187 8.21 17.74 2.29
CA ASN A 187 9.57 18.26 2.11
C ASN A 187 10.61 17.36 2.79
N GLU A 188 10.31 16.83 3.97
CA GLU A 188 11.22 15.89 4.64
C GLU A 188 11.47 14.62 3.82
N LEU A 189 10.40 14.05 3.25
CA LEU A 189 10.48 12.88 2.38
C LEU A 189 11.21 13.17 1.05
N LEU A 190 11.03 14.37 0.48
CA LEU A 190 11.68 14.78 -0.76
C LEU A 190 13.19 14.99 -0.61
N PHE A 191 13.64 15.44 0.57
CA PHE A 191 15.03 15.76 0.85
C PHE A 191 15.73 14.74 1.75
N ASP A 192 15.07 13.60 2.03
CA ASP A 192 15.58 12.51 2.88
C ASP A 192 16.10 13.00 4.25
N LYS A 193 15.41 14.00 4.82
CA LYS A 193 15.87 14.70 6.05
C LYS A 193 15.66 13.87 7.31
N LYS A 194 14.81 12.83 7.25
CA LYS A 194 14.55 11.90 8.35
C LYS A 194 14.56 10.48 7.80
N VAL A 195 15.29 9.59 8.49
CA VAL A 195 15.18 8.15 8.28
C VAL A 195 14.03 7.66 9.16
N TYR A 196 12.92 7.33 8.50
CA TYR A 196 11.77 6.66 9.11
C TYR A 196 11.94 5.14 9.12
#